data_AF-A0A351UQR0-F1
#
_entry.id   AF-A0A351UQR0-F1
#
_cell.length_a   1.000
_cell.length_b   1.000
_cell.length_c   1.000
_cell.angle_alpha   90.00
_cell.angle_beta   90.00
_cell.angle_gamma   90.00
#
_symmetry.space_group_name_H-M   'P 1'
#
loop_
_entity.id
_entity.type
_entity.pdbx_description
1 polymer ?
#
loop_
_entity_poly.entity_id
_entity_poly.type
_entity_poly.pdbx_seq_one_letter_code
_entity_poly.pdbx_strand_id
1 'polypeptide(L)' 'NDIVDVISGYVKLTKKGSSYFGLCPFHNEKSPSFSVSRDKQMYYCFGCGAG' A
#
# COMPACT_ATOMS: atom_id res chain seq x y z
N ASN A 1 15.37 1.94 -6.59
CA ASN A 1 13.95 2.31 -6.75
C ASN A 1 13.28 2.25 -5.40
N ASP A 2 12.56 3.30 -5.02
CA ASP A 2 11.75 3.35 -3.80
C ASP A 2 10.48 2.50 -4.02
N ILE A 3 10.15 1.63 -3.06
CA ILE A 3 8.93 0.81 -3.12
C ILE A 3 7.66 1.65 -3.34
N VAL A 4 7.60 2.87 -2.80
CA VAL A 4 6.45 3.75 -2.97
C VAL A 4 6.31 4.16 -4.42
N ASP A 5 7.42 4.43 -5.11
CA ASP A 5 7.39 4.86 -6.52
C ASP A 5 6.96 3.71 -7.42
N VAL A 6 7.47 2.50 -7.16
CA VAL A 6 7.07 1.29 -7.91
C VAL A 6 5.59 1.01 -7.73
N ILE A 7 5.10 0.96 -6.49
CA ILE A 7 3.70 0.64 -6.20
C ILE A 7 2.75 1.75 -6.68
N SER A 8 3.15 3.03 -6.60
CA SER A 8 2.32 4.14 -7.08
C SER A 8 2.03 4.08 -8.58
N GLY A 9 2.80 3.30 -9.36
CA GLY A 9 2.49 2.99 -10.75
C GLY A 9 1.31 2.04 -10.94
N TYR A 10 0.93 1.27 -9.91
CA TYR A 10 -0.14 0.26 -9.96
C TYR A 10 -1.33 0.60 -9.08
N VAL A 11 -1.09 1.23 -7.93
CA VAL A 11 -2.09 1.50 -6.89
C VAL A 11 -2.09 2.98 -6.56
N LYS A 12 -3.27 3.59 -6.53
CA LYS A 12 -3.41 4.96 -6.05
C LYS A 12 -3.20 5.00 -4.53
N LEU A 13 -2.11 5.63 -4.12
CA LEU A 13 -1.71 5.77 -2.73
C LEU A 13 -1.93 7.19 -2.21
N THR A 14 -2.40 7.31 -0.97
CA THR A 14 -2.52 8.56 -0.22
C THR A 14 -1.61 8.50 1.01
N LYS A 15 -0.77 9.53 1.20
CA LYS A 15 0.12 9.60 2.37
C LYS A 15 -0.69 9.81 3.66
N LYS A 16 -0.42 9.01 4.69
CA LYS A 16 -1.00 9.12 6.04
C LYS A 16 0.09 8.89 7.08
N GLY A 17 0.55 9.96 7.72
CA GLY A 17 1.71 9.91 8.61
C GLY A 17 2.98 9.55 7.82
N SER A 18 3.71 8.53 8.30
CA SER A 18 4.94 8.01 7.66
C SER A 18 4.67 6.95 6.58
N SER A 19 3.44 6.48 6.43
CA SER A 19 3.07 5.43 5.48
C SER A 19 2.11 5.94 4.42
N TYR A 20 1.87 5.11 3.40
CA TYR A 20 1.00 5.38 2.27
C TYR A 20 -0.10 4.33 2.23
N PHE A 21 -1.34 4.72 1.94
CA PHE A 21 -2.49 3.83 1.98
C PHE A 21 -3.29 3.86 0.68
N GLY A 22 -3.84 2.71 0.29
CA GLY A 22 -4.69 2.54 -0.89
C GLY A 22 -5.61 1.31 -0.79
N LEU A 23 -6.37 1.06 -1.85
CA LEU A 23 -7.10 -0.20 -2.02
C LEU A 23 -6.13 -1.31 -2.37
N CYS A 24 -6.32 -2.50 -1.80
CA CYS A 24 -5.49 -3.65 -2.11
C CYS A 24 -5.70 -4.13 -3.55
N PRO A 25 -4.63 -4.35 -4.34
CA PRO A 25 -4.75 -4.95 -5.67
C PRO A 25 -4.96 -6.47 -5.63
N PHE A 26 -4.84 -7.11 -4.46
CA PHE A 26 -4.87 -8.57 -4.30
C PHE A 26 -6.23 -9.12 -3.86
N HIS A 27 -7.14 -8.28 -3.37
CA HIS A 27 -8.51 -8.68 -3.04
C HIS A 27 -9.48 -7.52 -3.25
N ASN A 28 -10.74 -7.87 -3.55
CA ASN A 28 -11.76 -6.86 -3.84
C ASN A 28 -12.32 -6.28 -2.53
N GLU A 29 -12.03 -5.02 -2.25
CA GLU A 29 -12.50 -4.30 -1.05
C GLU A 29 -12.96 -2.88 -1.36
N LYS A 30 -13.76 -2.30 -0.44
CA LYS A 30 -14.25 -0.92 -0.55
C LYS A 30 -13.50 0.06 0.35
N SER A 31 -12.82 -0.45 1.37
CA SER A 31 -12.09 0.35 2.36
C SER A 31 -10.59 0.17 2.16
N PRO A 32 -9.76 1.23 2.20
CA PRO A 32 -8.32 1.09 2.06
C PRO A 32 -7.71 0.24 3.18
N SER A 33 -7.15 -0.92 2.86
CA SER A 33 -6.41 -1.75 3.82
C SER A 33 -4.96 -2.00 3.40
N PHE A 34 -4.55 -1.52 2.24
CA PHE A 34 -3.20 -1.69 1.72
C PHE A 34 -2.29 -0.55 2.19
N SER A 35 -1.23 -0.88 2.92
CA SER A 35 -0.25 0.05 3.49
C SER A 35 1.12 -0.16 2.86
N VAL A 36 1.83 0.93 2.56
CA VAL A 36 3.20 0.92 2.05
C VAL A 36 4.06 1.80 2.95
N SER A 37 5.15 1.24 3.47
CA SER A 37 6.11 1.96 4.28
C SER A 37 7.37 2.24 3.45
N ARG A 38 7.64 3.53 3.21
CA ARG A 38 8.87 3.97 2.55
C ARG A 38 10.10 3.59 3.37
N ASP A 39 10.10 3.86 4.67
CA ASP A 39 11.27 3.62 5.51
C ASP A 39 11.61 2.12 5.64
N LYS A 40 10.57 1.26 5.70
CA LYS A 40 10.75 -0.19 5.79
C LYS A 40 10.91 -0.88 4.43
N GLN A 41 10.72 -0.15 3.33
CA GLN A 41 10.69 -0.69 1.96
C GLN A 41 9.80 -1.94 1.83
N MET A 42 8.59 -1.91 2.42
CA MET A 42 7.65 -3.03 2.41
C MET A 42 6.20 -2.56 2.23
N TYR A 43 5.32 -3.47 1.81
CA TYR A 43 3.87 -3.27 1.87
C TYR A 43 3.22 -4.30 2.80
N TYR A 44 1.99 -4.02 3.23
CA TYR A 44 1.15 -5.00 3.91
C TYR A 44 -0.33 -4.64 3.72
N CYS A 45 -1.15 -5.64 3.44
CA CYS A 45 -2.59 -5.51 3.38
C CYS A 45 -3.23 -6.06 4.66
N PHE A 46 -3.89 -5.20 5.42
CA PHE A 46 -4.61 -5.59 6.64
C PHE A 46 -5.90 -6.37 6.38
N GLY A 47 -6.42 -6.37 5.13
CA GLY A 47 -7.62 -7.11 4.75
C GLY A 47 -7.36 -8.57 4.35
N CYS A 48 -6.28 -8.85 3.61
CA CYS A 48 -5.99 -10.18 3.08
C CYS A 48 -4.64 -10.77 3.50
N GLY A 49 -3.81 -10.03 4.23
CA GLY A 49 -2.51 -10.51 4.71
C GLY A 49 -1.39 -10.53 3.67
N ALA A 50 -1.61 -10.02 2.46
CA ALA A 50 -0.55 -9.88 1.47
C ALA A 50 0.53 -8.91 1.99
N GLY A 51 1.80 -9.25 1.84
CA GLY A 51 2.96 -8.45 2.25
C GLY A 51 4.21 -8.84 1.48
#